data_AF-A0A9P4QGW5-F1
#
_entry.id   AF-A0A9P4QGW5-F1
#
_cell.length_a   1.000
_cell.length_b   1.000
_cell.length_c   1.000
_cell.angle_alpha   90.00
_cell.angle_beta   90.00
_cell.angle_gamma   90.00
#
_symmetry.space_group_name_H-M   'P 1'
#
loop_
_entity.id
_entity.type
_entity.pdbx_description
1 polymer ?
#
loop_
_entity_poly.entity_id
_entity_poly.type
_entity_poly.pdbx_seq_one_letter_code
_entity_poly.pdbx_strand_id
1 'polypeptide(L)'
;MRSQIFASVFLGAASLVAAAPLEARAPIDQVLLQNAAFVRADSNGNDNWDTLTYAGFDLTTTSGKLRCTANDFPTPSVPSNVYECSDASYSFQITERPAYGKYTFEISHEVEGQVLKGTTSVGCNGPIPLSCSQVGSNSLALTAA
;
A
#
# COMPACT_ATOMS: atom_id res chain seq x y z
N MET A 1 19.24 14.37 -79.71
CA MET A 1 19.33 13.46 -78.56
C MET A 1 17.92 13.26 -78.02
N ARG A 2 17.34 12.07 -78.24
CA ARG A 2 16.05 11.66 -77.68
C ARG A 2 16.36 10.80 -76.46
N SER A 3 15.96 11.25 -75.27
CA SER A 3 16.10 10.47 -74.03
C SER A 3 14.72 10.30 -73.40
N GLN A 4 14.35 9.04 -73.20
CA GLN A 4 13.16 8.58 -72.50
C GLN A 4 13.47 8.57 -70.99
N ILE A 5 12.51 8.83 -70.09
CA ILE A 5 12.43 8.15 -68.78
C ILE A 5 10.96 8.20 -68.26
N PHE A 6 10.40 6.99 -68.23
CA PHE A 6 9.44 6.36 -67.32
C PHE A 6 8.68 7.19 -66.27
N ALA A 7 7.35 7.06 -66.35
CA ALA A 7 6.39 7.32 -65.28
C ALA A 7 6.58 6.32 -64.13
N SER A 8 6.73 6.84 -62.91
CA SER A 8 6.74 6.05 -61.68
C SER A 8 5.51 6.42 -60.85
N VAL A 9 4.50 5.55 -60.87
CA VAL A 9 3.34 5.63 -59.96
C VAL A 9 3.81 5.18 -58.58
N PHE A 10 3.90 6.10 -57.62
CA PHE A 10 4.04 5.74 -56.21
C PHE A 10 2.65 5.53 -55.61
N LEU A 11 2.26 4.26 -55.42
CA LEU A 11 1.11 3.90 -54.60
C LEU A 11 1.46 4.19 -53.13
N GLY A 12 0.74 5.15 -52.53
CA GLY A 12 0.77 5.41 -51.10
C GLY A 12 0.13 4.26 -50.33
N ALA A 13 0.94 3.49 -49.61
CA ALA A 13 0.48 2.63 -48.54
C ALA A 13 0.43 3.46 -47.25
N ALA A 14 -0.73 4.06 -46.96
CA ALA A 14 -1.02 4.57 -45.63
C ALA A 14 -1.26 3.36 -44.72
N SER A 15 -0.21 2.88 -44.06
CA SER A 15 -0.36 1.94 -42.95
C SER A 15 -1.00 2.71 -41.79
N LEU A 16 -2.31 2.54 -41.61
CA LEU A 16 -3.04 2.89 -40.41
C LEU A 16 -2.30 2.26 -39.22
N VAL A 17 -1.60 3.08 -38.44
CA VAL A 17 -1.11 2.68 -37.12
C VAL A 17 -2.37 2.54 -36.28
N ALA A 18 -2.87 1.32 -36.17
CA ALA A 18 -3.84 0.94 -35.16
C ALA A 18 -3.16 1.18 -33.81
N ALA A 19 -3.37 2.36 -33.23
CA ALA A 19 -3.06 2.60 -31.84
C ALA A 19 -3.90 1.61 -31.05
N ALA A 20 -3.24 0.58 -30.49
CA ALA A 20 -3.86 -0.30 -29.53
C ALA A 20 -4.51 0.59 -28.44
N PRO A 21 -5.73 0.27 -28.00
CA PRO A 21 -6.35 1.02 -26.92
C PRO A 21 -5.39 1.01 -25.73
N LEU A 22 -5.00 2.20 -25.26
CA LEU A 22 -4.39 2.34 -23.95
C LEU A 22 -5.40 1.78 -22.96
N GLU A 23 -5.21 0.53 -22.51
CA GLU A 23 -5.91 0.02 -21.34
C GLU A 23 -5.77 1.05 -20.24
N ALA A 24 -6.91 1.56 -19.77
CA ALA A 24 -6.96 2.48 -18.65
C ALA A 24 -6.25 1.80 -17.48
N ARG A 25 -5.03 2.25 -17.15
CA ARG A 25 -4.32 1.75 -15.99
C ARG A 25 -5.19 2.04 -14.77
N ALA A 26 -5.46 1.01 -13.98
CA ALA A 26 -6.11 1.18 -12.68
C ALA A 26 -5.36 2.28 -11.89
N PRO A 27 -6.07 3.13 -11.15
CA PRO A 27 -5.43 4.11 -10.28
C PRO A 27 -4.49 3.37 -9.33
N ILE A 28 -3.20 3.70 -9.43
CA ILE A 28 -2.13 3.18 -8.58
C ILE A 28 -1.64 4.36 -7.74
N ASP A 29 -1.80 4.29 -6.44
CA ASP A 29 -1.19 5.23 -5.49
C ASP A 29 -0.02 4.54 -4.78
N GLN A 30 1.17 5.13 -4.81
CA GLN A 30 2.34 4.57 -4.12
C GLN A 30 2.49 5.24 -2.76
N VAL A 31 2.49 4.44 -1.70
CA VAL A 31 2.66 4.91 -0.33
C VAL A 31 3.83 4.20 0.35
N LEU A 32 4.47 4.91 1.27
CA LEU A 32 5.62 4.43 2.02
C LEU A 32 5.30 4.44 3.51
N LEU A 33 5.29 3.26 4.13
CA LEU A 33 5.07 3.07 5.55
C LEU A 33 6.40 3.03 6.31
N GLN A 34 6.53 3.92 7.29
CA GLN A 34 7.76 4.11 8.07
C GLN A 34 7.47 4.27 9.56
N ASN A 35 8.51 4.10 10.37
CA ASN A 35 8.49 4.40 11.81
C ASN A 35 7.33 3.73 12.56
N ALA A 36 6.92 2.52 12.13
CA ALA A 36 5.83 1.84 12.81
C ALA A 36 6.27 1.43 14.22
N ALA A 37 5.39 1.61 15.19
CA ALA A 37 5.60 1.24 16.57
C ALA A 37 4.38 0.46 17.08
N PHE A 38 4.63 -0.54 17.91
CA PHE A 38 3.63 -1.46 18.44
C PHE A 38 3.83 -1.60 19.93
N VAL A 39 2.75 -1.63 20.70
CA VAL A 39 2.76 -1.94 22.12
C VAL A 39 1.74 -3.03 22.41
N ARG A 40 2.13 -3.98 23.26
CA ARG A 40 1.30 -5.11 23.68
C ARG A 40 0.70 -4.89 25.07
N ALA A 41 -0.40 -5.58 25.35
CA ALA A 41 -1.06 -5.53 26.65
C ALA A 41 -0.34 -6.31 27.75
N ASP A 42 0.38 -7.38 27.41
CA ASP A 42 0.85 -8.39 28.36
C ASP A 42 2.39 -8.48 28.45
N SER A 43 2.93 -8.32 29.67
CA SER A 43 4.35 -8.48 30.00
C SER A 43 4.69 -9.85 30.60
N ASN A 44 3.69 -10.71 30.77
CA ASN A 44 3.73 -11.89 31.63
C ASN A 44 4.32 -13.14 30.96
N GLY A 45 4.94 -13.00 29.78
CA GLY A 45 5.59 -14.11 29.08
C GLY A 45 4.62 -15.18 28.56
N ASN A 46 3.31 -14.94 28.67
CA ASN A 46 2.31 -15.73 27.96
C ASN A 46 2.33 -15.33 26.48
N ASP A 47 2.05 -16.31 25.64
CA ASP A 47 2.09 -16.24 24.19
C ASP A 47 0.83 -15.55 23.62
N ASN A 48 0.20 -14.63 24.37
CA ASN A 48 -1.02 -13.95 23.92
C ASN A 48 -0.66 -12.70 23.09
N TRP A 49 0.22 -12.93 22.11
CA TRP A 49 0.85 -11.95 21.22
C TRP A 49 -0.16 -11.24 20.29
N ASP A 50 -1.43 -11.62 20.38
CA ASP A 50 -2.55 -11.06 19.63
C ASP A 50 -3.20 -9.88 20.36
N THR A 51 -2.73 -9.47 21.54
CA THR A 51 -3.31 -8.31 22.25
C THR A 51 -2.42 -7.08 22.14
N LEU A 52 -2.82 -6.13 21.30
CA LEU A 52 -2.18 -4.83 21.13
C LEU A 52 -2.89 -3.77 21.97
N THR A 53 -2.13 -2.86 22.55
CA THR A 53 -2.67 -1.63 23.18
C THR A 53 -2.46 -0.41 22.29
N TYR A 54 -1.45 -0.46 21.43
CA TYR A 54 -1.12 0.62 20.51
C TYR A 54 -0.47 0.09 19.23
N ALA A 55 -0.83 0.72 18.11
CA ALA A 55 -0.02 0.71 16.90
C ALA A 55 0.02 2.11 16.31
N GLY A 56 1.16 2.52 15.74
CA GLY A 56 1.19 3.74 14.95
C GLY A 56 2.41 3.88 14.07
N PHE A 57 2.25 4.49 12.91
CA PHE A 57 3.25 4.61 11.86
C PHE A 57 3.06 5.91 11.07
N ASP A 58 4.10 6.30 10.34
CA ASP A 58 4.05 7.40 9.39
C ASP A 58 3.79 6.83 7.99
N LEU A 59 2.86 7.45 7.27
CA LEU A 59 2.57 7.14 5.88
C LEU A 59 2.99 8.32 5.02
N THR A 60 3.94 8.11 4.12
CA THR A 60 4.27 9.10 3.08
C THR A 60 3.49 8.77 1.83
N THR A 61 2.71 9.73 1.36
CA THR A 61 1.84 9.68 0.18
C THR A 61 2.36 10.68 -0.86
N THR A 62 1.74 10.68 -2.04
CA THR A 62 2.03 11.69 -3.07
C THR A 62 1.71 13.12 -2.60
N SER A 63 0.70 13.27 -1.73
CA SER A 63 0.23 14.57 -1.23
C SER A 63 0.99 15.06 0.01
N GLY A 64 1.75 14.20 0.66
CA GLY A 64 2.51 14.55 1.86
C GLY A 64 2.63 13.41 2.87
N LYS A 65 3.00 13.75 4.10
CA LYS A 65 3.14 12.78 5.20
C LYS A 65 1.95 12.90 6.14
N LEU A 66 1.43 11.75 6.56
CA LEU A 66 0.34 11.65 7.51
C LEU A 66 0.67 10.61 8.57
N ARG A 67 0.06 10.74 9.74
CA ARG A 67 0.29 9.86 10.89
C ARG A 67 -0.92 8.95 11.07
N CYS A 68 -0.68 7.65 11.20
CA CYS A 68 -1.72 6.68 11.51
C CYS A 68 -1.48 6.14 12.92
N THR A 69 -2.48 6.19 13.78
CA THR A 69 -2.39 5.67 15.16
C THR A 69 -3.70 5.02 15.56
N ALA A 70 -3.60 3.90 16.27
CA ALA A 70 -4.72 3.28 16.95
C ALA A 70 -4.36 3.05 18.41
N ASN A 71 -5.29 3.44 19.26
CA ASN A 71 -5.39 3.01 20.65
C ASN A 71 -6.67 2.16 20.74
N ASP A 72 -6.74 1.24 21.69
CA ASP A 72 -7.93 0.42 21.96
C ASP A 72 -8.26 -0.61 20.87
N PHE A 73 -7.47 -1.69 20.84
CA PHE A 73 -7.73 -2.83 19.96
C PHE A 73 -8.75 -3.81 20.55
N PRO A 74 -9.46 -4.59 19.69
CA PRO A 74 -10.25 -5.71 20.17
C PRO A 74 -9.36 -6.77 20.83
N THR A 75 -9.98 -7.68 21.57
CA THR A 75 -9.32 -8.87 22.13
C THR A 75 -9.97 -10.12 21.54
N PRO A 76 -9.28 -10.89 20.66
CA PRO A 76 -7.93 -10.65 20.12
C PRO A 76 -7.88 -9.44 19.16
N SER A 77 -6.70 -8.82 19.00
CA SER A 77 -6.50 -7.58 18.22
C SER A 77 -6.33 -7.81 16.72
N VAL A 78 -6.26 -9.06 16.27
CA VAL A 78 -6.12 -9.44 14.87
C VAL A 78 -7.26 -10.40 14.50
N PRO A 79 -8.10 -10.08 13.49
CA PRO A 79 -8.10 -8.81 12.75
C PRO A 79 -8.52 -7.64 13.65
N SER A 80 -7.95 -6.47 13.40
CA SER A 80 -8.32 -5.25 14.13
C SER A 80 -9.57 -4.60 13.56
N ASN A 81 -10.07 -3.56 14.24
CA ASN A 81 -10.97 -2.60 13.61
C ASN A 81 -10.24 -1.83 12.49
N VAL A 82 -11.00 -1.12 11.66
CA VAL A 82 -10.46 -0.12 10.75
C VAL A 82 -10.25 1.18 11.52
N TYR A 83 -9.06 1.76 11.41
CA TYR A 83 -8.70 3.01 12.07
C TYR A 83 -8.35 4.07 11.04
N GLU A 84 -8.92 5.25 11.20
CA GLU A 84 -8.59 6.42 10.38
C GLU A 84 -7.18 6.93 10.73
N CYS A 85 -6.47 7.40 9.72
CA CYS A 85 -5.25 8.15 9.91
C CYS A 85 -5.56 9.64 10.16
N SER A 86 -4.53 10.46 10.33
CA SER A 86 -4.70 11.92 10.51
C SER A 86 -5.39 12.60 9.33
N ASP A 87 -5.31 11.98 8.15
CA ASP A 87 -6.18 12.27 7.01
C ASP A 87 -7.24 11.17 6.94
N ALA A 88 -8.52 11.53 7.06
CA ALA A 88 -9.64 10.60 7.11
C ALA A 88 -9.88 9.87 5.77
N SER A 89 -9.30 10.34 4.65
CA SER A 89 -9.30 9.60 3.39
C SER A 89 -8.43 8.35 3.44
N TYR A 90 -7.48 8.27 4.40
CA TYR A 90 -6.64 7.11 4.63
C TYR A 90 -7.07 6.37 5.90
N SER A 91 -7.11 5.04 5.82
CA SER A 91 -7.32 4.17 6.96
C SER A 91 -6.43 2.95 6.91
N PHE A 92 -6.31 2.27 8.05
CA PHE A 92 -5.58 1.02 8.14
C PHE A 92 -6.30 -0.02 8.99
N GLN A 93 -5.98 -1.28 8.71
CA GLN A 93 -6.39 -2.43 9.50
C GLN A 93 -5.21 -3.38 9.63
N ILE A 94 -5.04 -3.99 10.81
CA ILE A 94 -4.18 -5.15 10.97
C ILE A 94 -4.99 -6.39 10.67
N THR A 95 -4.73 -7.04 9.55
CA THR A 95 -5.54 -8.17 9.06
C THR A 95 -5.01 -9.52 9.53
N GLU A 96 -3.69 -9.66 9.59
CA GLU A 96 -3.04 -10.93 9.87
C GLU A 96 -1.75 -10.75 10.68
N ARG A 97 -1.26 -11.87 11.23
CA ARG A 97 0.06 -11.98 11.83
C ARG A 97 0.83 -13.13 11.17
N PRO A 98 1.53 -12.87 10.06
CA PRO A 98 2.12 -13.93 9.23
C PRO A 98 3.35 -14.58 9.86
N ALA A 99 4.03 -13.89 10.79
CA ALA A 99 5.24 -14.40 11.42
C ALA A 99 5.47 -13.78 12.79
N TYR A 100 6.33 -14.44 13.58
CA TYR A 100 6.84 -13.88 14.81
C TYR A 100 7.49 -12.51 14.55
N GLY A 101 6.98 -11.47 15.19
CA GLY A 101 7.50 -10.11 14.99
C GLY A 101 6.74 -9.25 14.00
N LYS A 102 5.85 -9.79 13.15
CA LYS A 102 5.27 -9.06 12.01
C LYS A 102 3.75 -9.11 11.96
N TYR A 103 3.15 -7.98 11.62
CA TYR A 103 1.73 -7.81 11.34
C TYR A 103 1.52 -7.42 9.88
N THR A 104 0.46 -7.93 9.26
CA THR A 104 0.01 -7.48 7.95
C THR A 104 -0.93 -6.30 8.13
N PHE A 105 -0.54 -5.16 7.56
CA PHE A 105 -1.35 -3.96 7.46
C PHE A 105 -2.02 -3.95 6.10
N GLU A 106 -3.34 -3.79 6.08
CA GLU A 106 -4.07 -3.29 4.92
C GLU A 106 -4.21 -1.77 5.08
N ILE A 107 -3.76 -1.03 4.07
CA ILE A 107 -3.97 0.41 3.95
C ILE A 107 -5.05 0.63 2.91
N SER A 108 -6.02 1.47 3.24
CA SER A 108 -7.09 1.90 2.33
C SER A 108 -7.00 3.42 2.12
N HIS A 109 -7.25 3.86 0.89
CA HIS A 109 -7.33 5.26 0.50
C HIS A 109 -8.61 5.49 -0.31
N GLU A 110 -9.51 6.34 0.20
CA GLU A 110 -10.73 6.73 -0.50
C GLU A 110 -10.48 7.94 -1.40
N VAL A 111 -10.64 7.74 -2.72
CA VAL A 111 -10.45 8.76 -3.75
C VAL A 111 -11.66 8.80 -4.65
N GLU A 112 -12.39 9.91 -4.66
CA GLU A 112 -13.52 10.15 -5.57
C GLU A 112 -14.57 9.00 -5.56
N GLY A 113 -14.86 8.43 -4.38
CA GLY A 113 -15.81 7.33 -4.21
C GLY A 113 -15.27 5.95 -4.61
N GLN A 114 -13.98 5.83 -4.91
CA GLN A 114 -13.27 4.55 -5.06
C GLN A 114 -12.39 4.30 -3.85
N VAL A 115 -12.24 3.04 -3.46
CA VAL A 115 -11.33 2.63 -2.40
C VAL A 115 -10.14 1.90 -3.01
N LEU A 116 -8.96 2.50 -2.90
CA LEU A 116 -7.70 1.87 -3.25
C LEU A 116 -7.18 1.11 -2.03
N LYS A 117 -6.72 -0.13 -2.23
CA LYS A 117 -6.20 -0.97 -1.16
C LYS A 117 -4.82 -1.51 -1.47
N GLY A 118 -4.01 -1.70 -0.45
CA GLY A 118 -2.75 -2.42 -0.54
C GLY A 118 -2.34 -2.98 0.80
N THR A 119 -1.65 -4.11 0.78
CA THR A 119 -1.20 -4.79 1.99
C THR A 119 0.30 -4.79 2.11
N THR A 120 0.83 -4.64 3.32
CA THR A 120 2.25 -4.78 3.60
C THR A 120 2.49 -5.42 4.96
N SER A 121 3.62 -6.11 5.13
CA SER A 121 4.00 -6.67 6.43
C SER A 121 4.98 -5.76 7.15
N VAL A 122 4.63 -5.35 8.35
CA VAL A 122 5.40 -4.44 9.19
C VAL A 122 5.69 -5.10 10.51
N GLY A 123 6.90 -4.96 11.02
CA GLY A 123 7.26 -5.63 12.25
C GLY A 123 8.66 -5.37 12.75
N CYS A 124 8.96 -6.09 13.83
CA CYS A 124 10.20 -6.09 14.57
C CYS A 124 11.22 -7.02 13.92
N ASN A 125 12.51 -6.74 14.13
CA ASN A 125 13.57 -7.69 13.85
C ASN A 125 13.73 -8.65 15.05
N GLY A 126 12.82 -9.62 15.17
CA GLY A 126 12.79 -10.61 16.27
C GLY A 126 11.43 -10.67 16.99
N PRO A 127 11.37 -11.26 18.21
CA PRO A 127 10.20 -11.17 19.09
C PRO A 127 9.62 -9.76 19.13
N ILE A 128 8.30 -9.62 19.15
CA ILE A 128 7.69 -8.34 19.55
C ILE A 128 7.89 -8.21 21.06
N PRO A 129 8.82 -7.35 21.54
CA PRO A 129 8.93 -7.03 22.96
C PRO A 129 7.65 -6.26 23.37
N LEU A 130 7.49 -5.92 24.65
CA LEU A 130 6.38 -5.06 25.12
C LEU A 130 6.14 -3.85 24.22
N SER A 131 7.22 -3.27 23.70
CA SER A 131 7.21 -2.25 22.66
C SER A 131 8.24 -2.57 21.58
N CYS A 132 7.93 -2.26 20.33
CA CYS A 132 8.91 -2.35 19.24
C CYS A 132 8.68 -1.27 18.18
N SER A 133 9.76 -0.93 17.48
CA SER A 133 9.74 -0.10 16.28
C SER A 133 10.19 -0.89 15.04
N GLN A 134 9.59 -0.57 13.90
CA GLN A 134 9.88 -1.13 12.59
C GLN A 134 11.37 -1.00 12.26
N VAL A 135 11.93 -2.04 11.66
CA VAL A 135 13.22 -1.96 11.00
C VAL A 135 13.01 -1.77 9.51
N GLY A 136 13.42 -0.61 8.99
CA GLY A 136 13.29 -0.26 7.57
C GLY A 136 11.98 0.44 7.20
N SER A 137 11.75 0.60 5.90
CA SER A 137 10.56 1.22 5.33
C SER A 137 9.95 0.29 4.29
N ASN A 138 8.62 0.21 4.24
CA ASN A 138 7.92 -0.65 3.31
C ASN A 138 7.14 0.20 2.30
N SER A 139 7.45 0.04 1.02
CA SER A 139 6.68 0.63 -0.06
C SER A 139 5.55 -0.32 -0.45
N LEU A 140 4.35 0.21 -0.67
CA LEU A 140 3.23 -0.53 -1.21
C LEU A 140 2.48 0.30 -2.25
N ALA A 141 1.90 -0.40 -3.22
CA ALA A 141 0.98 0.17 -4.19
C ALA A 141 -0.45 -0.07 -3.70
N LEU A 142 -1.26 0.98 -3.66
CA LEU A 142 -2.69 0.91 -3.47
C LEU A 142 -3.35 0.84 -4.84
N THR A 143 -4.20 -0.15 -5.04
CA THR A 143 -4.92 -0.36 -6.30
C THR A 143 -6.41 -0.47 -6.03
N ALA A 144 -7.22 0.01 -6.96
CA ALA A 144 -8.64 -0.32 -6.97
C ALA A 144 -8.80 -1.84 -7.09
N ALA A 145 -9.71 -2.41 -6.30
CA ALA A 145 -10.08 -3.82 -6.38
C ALA A 145 -10.87 -4.13 -7.66
#